data_AF-A0A7V9HIB1-F1
#
_entry.id   AF-A0A7V9HIB1-F1
#
_cell.length_a   1.000
_cell.length_b   1.000
_cell.length_c   1.000
_cell.angle_alpha   90.00
_cell.angle_beta   90.00
_cell.angle_gamma   90.00
#
_symmetry.space_group_name_H-M   'P 1'
#
loop_
_entity.id
_entity.type
_entity.pdbx_description
1 polymer ?
#
loop_
_entity_poly.entity_id
_entity_poly.type
_entity_poly.pdbx_seq_one_letter_code
_entity_poly.pdbx_strand_id
1 'polypeptide(L)'
;MNISRFSTPFARAAKRRHLLAGLGSLTAGGLLGHSTPARAEEHEDDTCPCGWQRVYDHQDDGTALSGSLTALVDAVRAGADVKVAYTRAGEVEWFRACSSATIARLGDGETPVVSCLLTDIPDSELDGSFGRFFAEPFALEWQAYNTTGQRHVVKFDAQTHGVLQNDMDSLPVGWYIRR
;
A
#
# COMPACT_ATOMS: atom_id res chain seq x y z
N MET A 1 27.44 -24.84 -26.11
CA MET A 1 28.03 -23.64 -25.48
C MET A 1 27.67 -23.67 -24.01
N ASN A 2 28.68 -23.66 -23.17
CA ASN A 2 28.63 -23.93 -21.74
C ASN A 2 28.88 -22.59 -21.03
N ILE A 3 27.97 -22.13 -20.17
CA ILE A 3 28.19 -20.93 -19.35
C ILE A 3 27.88 -21.28 -17.89
N SER A 4 28.89 -21.02 -17.08
CA SER A 4 29.12 -21.55 -15.76
C SER A 4 28.26 -20.92 -14.67
N ARG A 5 28.01 -21.74 -13.65
CA ARG A 5 27.45 -21.40 -12.33
C ARG A 5 28.34 -20.39 -11.59
N PHE A 6 27.73 -19.41 -10.93
CA PHE A 6 28.37 -18.68 -9.82
C PHE A 6 27.68 -19.06 -8.51
N SER A 7 28.50 -19.63 -7.62
CA SER A 7 28.19 -19.90 -6.22
C SER A 7 28.95 -18.88 -5.38
N THR A 8 28.27 -18.25 -4.41
CA THR A 8 28.92 -17.52 -3.32
C THR A 8 28.37 -18.01 -1.99
N PRO A 9 29.22 -18.46 -1.06
CA PRO A 9 28.84 -18.74 0.31
C PRO A 9 29.29 -17.59 1.21
N PHE A 10 28.44 -17.14 2.13
CA PHE A 10 28.94 -16.48 3.35
C PHE A 10 28.09 -16.86 4.55
N ALA A 11 28.72 -17.62 5.45
CA ALA A 11 28.30 -17.84 6.81
C ALA A 11 28.96 -16.82 7.73
N ARG A 12 28.28 -16.33 8.77
CA ARG A 12 28.70 -16.51 10.19
C ARG A 12 27.77 -15.81 11.18
N ALA A 13 27.66 -16.49 12.32
CA ALA A 13 26.88 -16.17 13.50
C ALA A 13 27.65 -15.33 14.55
N ALA A 14 26.96 -15.12 15.68
CA ALA A 14 27.34 -14.53 16.98
C ALA A 14 27.01 -13.03 17.10
N LYS A 15 26.44 -12.52 18.19
CA LYS A 15 26.85 -12.77 19.58
C LYS A 15 25.77 -12.31 20.58
N ARG A 16 25.43 -13.17 21.54
CA ARG A 16 24.69 -12.82 22.78
C ARG A 16 25.57 -11.95 23.69
N ARG A 17 24.99 -10.96 24.36
CA ARG A 17 25.48 -10.42 25.64
C ARG A 17 24.31 -10.14 26.58
N HIS A 18 24.35 -10.79 27.73
CA HIS A 18 23.61 -10.46 28.95
C HIS A 18 24.27 -9.27 29.65
N LEU A 19 23.49 -8.42 30.29
CA LEU A 19 23.85 -7.79 31.57
C LEU A 19 22.60 -7.36 32.35
N LEU A 20 22.63 -7.71 33.64
CA LEU A 20 21.66 -7.47 34.70
C LEU A 20 22.02 -6.20 35.49
N ALA A 21 21.10 -5.81 36.38
CA ALA A 21 21.15 -4.82 37.48
C ALA A 21 20.61 -3.42 37.11
N GLY A 22 19.80 -2.75 37.93
CA GLY A 22 19.49 -2.98 39.34
C GLY A 22 18.28 -2.19 39.85
N LEU A 23 17.93 -2.49 41.10
CA LEU A 23 16.79 -2.04 41.89
C LEU A 23 16.85 -0.55 42.30
N GLY A 24 15.65 0.02 42.50
CA GLY A 24 15.34 0.87 43.66
C GLY A 24 15.08 2.35 43.38
N SER A 25 13.84 2.81 43.59
CA SER A 25 13.46 3.53 44.83
C SER A 25 12.06 4.14 44.72
N LEU A 26 11.24 3.89 45.74
CA LEU A 26 9.98 4.56 46.04
C LEU A 26 10.24 5.91 46.71
N THR A 27 9.49 6.95 46.34
CA THR A 27 9.13 8.05 47.25
C THR A 27 7.76 8.62 46.89
N ALA A 28 6.94 8.81 47.92
CA ALA A 28 5.59 9.35 47.88
C ALA A 28 5.55 10.83 48.33
N GLY A 29 4.48 11.53 47.94
CA GLY A 29 4.08 12.87 48.41
C GLY A 29 4.35 13.97 47.37
N GLY A 30 3.45 14.90 47.03
CA GLY A 30 2.10 15.23 47.47
C GLY A 30 1.79 16.68 47.03
N LEU A 31 0.60 16.89 46.45
CA LEU A 31 -0.25 18.10 46.47
C LEU A 31 0.15 19.43 45.76
N LEU A 32 -0.90 20.04 45.17
CA LEU A 32 -1.11 21.41 44.62
C LEU A 32 -0.67 21.58 43.14
N GLY A 33 -1.55 21.76 42.16
CA GLY A 33 -2.61 22.78 42.09
C GLY A 33 -2.19 23.93 41.14
N HIS A 34 -2.10 23.67 39.84
CA HIS A 34 -1.75 24.68 38.82
C HIS A 34 -2.52 24.37 37.53
N SER A 35 -3.51 25.20 37.21
CA SER A 35 -4.18 25.25 35.91
C SER A 35 -3.19 25.73 34.84
N THR A 36 -3.10 25.02 33.72
CA THR A 36 -2.28 25.40 32.54
C THR A 36 -3.05 24.95 31.28
N PRO A 37 -3.05 25.75 30.19
CA PRO A 37 -4.12 25.77 29.19
C PRO A 37 -4.00 24.65 28.15
N ALA A 38 -5.04 24.56 27.32
CA ALA A 38 -5.12 23.77 26.10
C ALA A 38 -3.79 23.76 25.33
N ARG A 39 -3.21 22.57 25.17
CA ARG A 39 -2.10 22.33 24.27
C ARG A 39 -2.64 21.60 23.04
N ALA A 40 -2.79 22.37 21.97
CA ALA A 40 -2.81 21.85 20.63
C ALA A 40 -1.45 21.20 20.31
N GLU A 41 -1.49 20.32 19.32
CA GLU A 41 -0.37 19.71 18.61
C GLU A 41 0.43 18.69 19.41
N GLU A 42 0.36 17.43 18.98
CA GLU A 42 1.48 16.82 18.24
C GLU A 42 0.88 16.03 17.05
N HIS A 43 1.02 16.60 15.84
CA HIS A 43 0.81 15.89 14.58
C HIS A 43 1.98 14.91 14.48
N GLU A 44 1.74 13.64 14.81
CA GLU A 44 2.70 12.58 14.54
C GLU A 44 2.99 12.60 13.04
N ASP A 45 4.23 12.94 12.72
CA ASP A 45 4.79 12.92 11.39
C ASP A 45 4.79 11.46 10.93
N ASP A 46 3.68 11.07 10.30
CA ASP A 46 3.38 9.74 9.75
C ASP A 46 4.24 9.46 8.49
N THR A 47 5.41 10.08 8.39
CA THR A 47 6.37 9.86 7.33
C THR A 47 7.11 8.55 7.59
N CYS A 48 6.64 7.50 6.91
CA CYS A 48 7.41 6.28 6.77
C CYS A 48 8.84 6.61 6.29
N PRO A 49 9.90 6.03 6.90
CA PRO A 49 11.28 6.18 6.42
C PRO A 49 11.48 5.75 4.96
N CYS A 50 10.50 5.03 4.41
CA CYS A 50 10.42 4.60 3.02
C CYS A 50 9.98 5.69 2.02
N GLY A 51 9.68 6.90 2.49
CA GLY A 51 9.30 8.06 1.66
C GLY A 51 7.87 8.03 1.10
N TRP A 52 7.09 7.00 1.43
CA TRP A 52 5.68 6.91 1.07
C TRP A 52 4.83 7.62 2.11
N GLN A 53 3.94 8.49 1.65
CA GLN A 53 2.98 9.21 2.48
C GLN A 53 1.56 8.90 2.02
N ARG A 54 0.69 8.52 2.94
CA ARG A 54 -0.76 8.39 2.69
C ARG A 54 -1.37 9.78 2.55
N VAL A 55 -2.09 10.02 1.46
CA VAL A 55 -2.64 11.37 1.16
C VAL A 55 -4.14 11.39 0.93
N TYR A 56 -4.77 10.24 0.68
CA TYR A 56 -6.21 10.16 0.48
C TYR A 56 -6.75 8.76 0.74
N ASP A 57 -7.95 8.67 1.29
CA ASP A 57 -8.65 7.43 1.58
C ASP A 57 -10.12 7.53 1.26
N HIS A 58 -10.71 6.42 0.83
CA HIS A 58 -12.14 6.33 0.61
C HIS A 58 -12.72 4.96 0.95
N GLN A 59 -14.04 4.92 1.18
CA GLN A 59 -14.84 3.70 1.27
C GLN A 59 -15.06 3.07 -0.12
N ASP A 60 -15.75 1.94 -0.16
CA ASP A 60 -16.07 1.18 -1.39
C ASP A 60 -17.00 1.92 -2.37
N ASP A 61 -17.77 2.87 -1.87
CA ASP A 61 -18.61 3.78 -2.66
C ASP A 61 -17.88 5.07 -3.12
N GLY A 62 -16.59 5.21 -2.79
CA GLY A 62 -15.80 6.41 -3.09
C GLY A 62 -15.97 7.55 -2.08
N THR A 63 -16.75 7.37 -1.01
CA THR A 63 -16.89 8.36 0.06
C THR A 63 -15.54 8.55 0.76
N ALA A 64 -15.06 9.80 0.79
CA ALA A 64 -13.78 10.14 1.42
C ALA A 64 -13.79 9.83 2.93
N LEU A 65 -12.74 9.17 3.40
CA LEU A 65 -12.52 8.86 4.81
C LEU A 65 -11.52 9.81 5.47
N SER A 66 -10.40 10.07 4.78
CA SER A 66 -9.30 10.91 5.27
C SER A 66 -8.46 11.46 4.12
N GLY A 67 -7.63 12.46 4.43
CA GLY A 67 -6.73 13.09 3.47
C GLY A 67 -7.45 14.05 2.52
N SER A 68 -6.86 14.28 1.35
CA SER A 68 -7.32 15.26 0.36
C SER A 68 -7.17 14.72 -1.06
N LEU A 69 -8.31 14.55 -1.75
CA LEU A 69 -8.33 14.19 -3.17
C LEU A 69 -7.61 15.24 -4.02
N THR A 70 -7.72 16.53 -3.68
CA THR A 70 -7.00 17.61 -4.35
C THR A 70 -5.48 17.44 -4.20
N ALA A 71 -4.99 17.09 -3.01
CA ALA A 71 -3.56 16.85 -2.80
C ALA A 71 -3.05 15.65 -3.60
N LEU A 72 -3.84 14.58 -3.71
CA LEU A 72 -3.54 13.43 -4.57
C LEU A 72 -3.49 13.85 -6.05
N VAL A 73 -4.49 14.61 -6.52
CA VAL A 73 -4.57 15.14 -7.89
C VAL A 73 -3.34 15.98 -8.22
N ASP A 74 -2.95 16.90 -7.34
CA ASP A 74 -1.79 17.77 -7.56
C ASP A 74 -0.47 16.98 -7.55
N ALA A 75 -0.35 15.96 -6.70
CA ALA A 75 0.81 15.06 -6.70
C ALA A 75 0.93 14.27 -8.01
N VAL A 76 -0.19 13.72 -8.52
CA VAL A 76 -0.22 13.02 -9.81
C VAL A 76 0.14 13.97 -10.95
N ARG A 77 -0.37 15.21 -10.95
CA ARG A 77 0.01 16.24 -11.95
C ARG A 77 1.49 16.60 -11.89
N ALA A 78 2.08 16.58 -10.70
CA ALA A 78 3.51 16.82 -10.50
C ALA A 78 4.38 15.62 -10.88
N GLY A 79 3.78 14.48 -11.26
CA GLY A 79 4.51 13.27 -11.65
C GLY A 79 5.03 12.45 -10.47
N ALA A 80 4.41 12.55 -9.29
CA ALA A 80 4.76 11.72 -8.14
C ALA A 80 4.52 10.23 -8.42
N ASP A 81 5.33 9.37 -7.81
CA ASP A 81 5.03 7.93 -7.74
C ASP A 81 3.74 7.73 -6.93
N VAL A 82 2.85 6.86 -7.40
CA VAL A 82 1.59 6.54 -6.73
C VAL A 82 1.54 5.07 -6.36
N LYS A 83 0.92 4.77 -5.22
CA LYS A 83 0.67 3.42 -4.74
C LYS A 83 -0.70 3.34 -4.08
N VAL A 84 -1.37 2.22 -4.25
CA VAL A 84 -2.63 1.92 -3.56
C VAL A 84 -2.42 0.91 -2.44
N ALA A 85 -3.21 1.03 -1.39
CA ALA A 85 -3.38 0.06 -0.32
C ALA A 85 -4.84 -0.40 -0.28
N TYR A 86 -5.08 -1.71 -0.23
CA TYR A 86 -6.42 -2.27 -0.18
C TYR A 86 -6.45 -3.59 0.58
N THR A 87 -7.56 -3.87 1.25
CA THR A 87 -7.76 -5.13 1.98
C THR A 87 -8.73 -6.01 1.22
N ARG A 88 -8.36 -7.27 0.98
CA ARG A 88 -9.25 -8.30 0.40
C ARG A 88 -9.43 -9.43 1.40
N ALA A 89 -10.66 -9.94 1.51
CA ALA A 89 -11.02 -11.02 2.41
C ALA A 89 -10.72 -10.75 3.91
N GLY A 90 -10.65 -9.48 4.31
CA GLY A 90 -10.63 -9.05 5.71
C GLY A 90 -9.34 -9.30 6.50
N GLU A 91 -8.32 -9.93 5.91
CA GLU A 91 -7.18 -10.44 6.68
C GLU A 91 -5.83 -9.84 6.30
N VAL A 92 -5.65 -9.36 5.06
CA VAL A 92 -4.36 -8.83 4.58
C VAL A 92 -4.55 -7.53 3.82
N GLU A 93 -3.83 -6.50 4.25
CA GLU A 93 -3.67 -5.26 3.50
C GLU A 93 -2.56 -5.42 2.45
N TRP A 94 -2.91 -5.17 1.20
CA TRP A 94 -2.03 -5.27 0.06
C TRP A 94 -1.60 -3.89 -0.40
N PHE A 95 -0.30 -3.74 -0.66
CA PHE A 95 0.26 -2.52 -1.22
C PHE A 95 0.75 -2.78 -2.66
N ARG A 96 0.39 -1.89 -3.59
CA ARG A 96 0.76 -2.01 -5.01
C ARG A 96 1.08 -0.65 -5.63
N ALA A 97 2.33 -0.48 -6.06
CA ALA A 97 2.74 0.72 -6.78
C ALA A 97 2.07 0.72 -8.16
N CYS A 98 1.53 1.87 -8.56
CA CYS A 98 0.85 2.03 -9.83
C CYS A 98 1.86 1.96 -10.97
N SER A 99 1.61 1.12 -11.98
CA SER A 99 2.35 1.15 -13.24
C SER A 99 2.11 2.48 -13.97
N SER A 100 0.90 3.04 -13.82
CA SER A 100 0.58 4.41 -14.22
C SER A 100 -0.53 4.99 -13.35
N ALA A 101 -0.53 6.31 -13.20
CA ALA A 101 -1.61 7.06 -12.57
C ALA A 101 -2.12 8.12 -13.54
N THR A 102 -3.43 8.25 -13.66
CA THR A 102 -4.07 9.22 -14.56
C THR A 102 -5.20 9.97 -13.85
N ILE A 103 -5.56 11.11 -14.41
CA ILE A 103 -6.62 11.97 -13.89
C ILE A 103 -7.68 12.12 -14.98
N ALA A 104 -8.90 11.72 -14.68
CA ALA A 104 -10.07 11.96 -15.51
C ALA A 104 -11.03 12.94 -14.81
N ARG A 105 -12.01 13.45 -15.57
CA ARG A 105 -13.19 14.12 -15.00
C ARG A 105 -14.41 13.31 -15.44
N LEU A 106 -15.25 12.94 -14.49
CA LEU A 106 -16.53 12.28 -14.78
C LEU A 106 -17.65 13.34 -14.87
N GLY A 107 -18.51 13.20 -15.88
CA GLY A 107 -19.61 14.14 -16.14
C GLY A 107 -19.17 15.53 -16.58
N ASP A 108 -20.11 16.48 -16.55
CA ASP A 108 -19.92 17.85 -17.06
C ASP A 108 -19.05 18.76 -16.16
N GLY A 109 -18.32 18.19 -15.18
CA GLY A 109 -17.06 18.81 -14.74
C GLY A 109 -16.74 18.96 -13.26
N GLU A 110 -17.41 18.31 -12.29
CA GLU A 110 -17.23 18.76 -10.90
C GLU A 110 -16.16 18.03 -10.07
N THR A 111 -15.89 16.74 -10.26
CA THR A 111 -14.91 16.03 -9.41
C THR A 111 -13.85 15.29 -10.22
N PRO A 112 -12.54 15.59 -10.03
CA PRO A 112 -11.48 14.81 -10.64
C PRO A 112 -11.46 13.40 -10.06
N VAL A 113 -11.21 12.42 -10.92
CA VAL A 113 -11.00 11.02 -10.54
C VAL A 113 -9.57 10.67 -10.82
N VAL A 114 -8.87 10.15 -9.81
CA VAL A 114 -7.54 9.58 -10.00
C VAL A 114 -7.70 8.08 -10.18
N SER A 115 -7.05 7.54 -11.21
CA SER A 115 -7.01 6.10 -11.46
C SER A 115 -5.58 5.58 -11.38
N CYS A 116 -5.40 4.42 -10.76
CA CYS A 116 -4.16 3.66 -10.67
C CYS A 116 -4.28 2.40 -11.51
N LEU A 117 -3.41 2.20 -12.49
CA LEU A 117 -3.34 0.97 -13.27
C LEU A 117 -2.20 0.09 -12.77
N LEU A 118 -2.50 -1.18 -12.55
CA LEU A 118 -1.56 -2.27 -12.34
C LEU A 118 -1.68 -3.23 -13.51
N THR A 119 -0.54 -3.64 -14.07
CA THR A 119 -0.49 -4.60 -15.18
C THR A 119 0.39 -5.78 -14.83
N ASP A 120 0.15 -6.90 -15.50
CA ASP A 120 0.97 -8.10 -15.47
C ASP A 120 1.23 -8.65 -14.07
N ILE A 121 0.21 -8.58 -13.20
CA ILE A 121 0.26 -9.19 -11.87
C ILE A 121 0.17 -10.71 -12.06
N PRO A 122 1.20 -11.48 -11.68
CA PRO A 122 1.14 -12.93 -11.81
C PRO A 122 0.13 -13.49 -10.81
N ASP A 123 -0.84 -14.25 -11.32
CA ASP A 123 -1.77 -15.04 -10.51
C ASP A 123 -1.45 -16.53 -10.66
N SER A 124 -1.16 -17.17 -9.52
CA SER A 124 -0.93 -18.60 -9.44
C SER A 124 -2.19 -19.41 -9.12
N GLU A 125 -3.35 -18.77 -8.88
CA GLU A 125 -4.62 -19.40 -8.45
C GLU A 125 -4.53 -20.25 -7.18
N LEU A 126 -3.47 -20.09 -6.41
CA LEU A 126 -3.28 -20.84 -5.17
C LEU A 126 -3.72 -19.98 -3.98
N ASP A 127 -4.49 -20.60 -3.08
CA ASP A 127 -4.61 -20.09 -1.73
C ASP A 127 -3.21 -19.93 -1.12
N GLY A 128 -3.01 -18.95 -0.25
CA GLY A 128 -1.70 -18.50 0.25
C GLY A 128 -0.89 -19.53 1.05
N SER A 129 -1.16 -20.81 0.89
CA SER A 129 -0.70 -21.91 1.70
C SER A 129 0.74 -22.34 1.41
N PHE A 130 1.30 -22.17 0.20
CA PHE A 130 2.66 -22.63 -0.09
C PHE A 130 3.42 -21.80 -1.14
N GLY A 131 4.62 -21.35 -0.78
CA GLY A 131 5.59 -20.77 -1.72
C GLY A 131 6.11 -21.82 -2.69
N ARG A 132 5.53 -21.88 -3.88
CA ARG A 132 6.07 -22.65 -5.00
C ARG A 132 6.67 -21.69 -6.02
N PHE A 133 7.89 -21.99 -6.46
CA PHE A 133 8.50 -21.32 -7.60
C PHE A 133 7.90 -21.92 -8.87
N PHE A 134 7.12 -21.14 -9.59
CA PHE A 134 6.73 -21.48 -10.96
C PHE A 134 7.76 -20.90 -11.92
N ALA A 135 8.02 -21.63 -13.01
CA ALA A 135 8.78 -21.07 -14.12
C ALA A 135 8.02 -19.91 -14.76
N GLU A 136 6.69 -20.01 -14.84
CA GLU A 136 5.77 -19.02 -15.42
C GLU A 136 4.42 -19.03 -14.69
N PRO A 137 3.72 -17.89 -14.54
CA PRO A 137 2.40 -17.84 -13.91
C PRO A 137 1.34 -18.54 -14.77
N PHE A 138 0.25 -19.00 -14.16
CA PHE A 138 -0.90 -19.53 -14.90
C PHE A 138 -1.67 -18.41 -15.61
N ALA A 139 -1.84 -17.29 -14.92
CA ALA A 139 -2.56 -16.14 -15.42
C ALA A 139 -1.84 -14.83 -15.10
N LEU A 140 -2.17 -13.80 -15.87
CA LEU A 140 -1.81 -12.42 -15.61
C LEU A 140 -3.07 -11.63 -15.30
N GLU A 141 -2.98 -10.73 -14.34
CA GLU A 141 -4.08 -9.87 -13.93
C GLU A 141 -3.71 -8.40 -14.14
N TRP A 142 -4.64 -7.67 -14.73
CA TRP A 142 -4.63 -6.21 -14.81
C TRP A 142 -5.71 -5.68 -13.89
N GLN A 143 -5.36 -4.68 -13.08
CA GLN A 143 -6.29 -4.05 -12.14
C GLN A 143 -6.24 -2.54 -12.32
N ALA A 144 -7.40 -1.91 -12.42
CA ALA A 144 -7.55 -0.46 -12.39
C ALA A 144 -8.36 -0.08 -11.17
N TYR A 145 -7.78 0.73 -10.28
CA TYR A 145 -8.46 1.32 -9.12
C TYR A 145 -8.77 2.77 -9.41
N ASN A 146 -9.84 3.31 -8.86
CA ASN A 146 -10.10 4.74 -8.92
C ASN A 146 -10.63 5.30 -7.60
N THR A 147 -10.59 6.63 -7.49
CA THR A 147 -11.04 7.35 -6.29
C THR A 147 -12.56 7.36 -6.11
N THR A 148 -13.33 6.70 -6.98
CA THR A 148 -14.79 6.51 -6.81
C THR A 148 -15.12 5.15 -6.18
N GLY A 149 -14.12 4.44 -5.64
CA GLY A 149 -14.32 3.12 -5.03
C GLY A 149 -14.33 1.97 -6.02
N GLN A 150 -14.38 2.24 -7.33
CA GLN A 150 -14.46 1.18 -8.33
C GLN A 150 -13.08 0.57 -8.61
N ARG A 151 -13.09 -0.75 -8.73
CA ARG A 151 -11.98 -1.51 -9.28
C ARG A 151 -12.45 -2.36 -10.45
N HIS A 152 -11.68 -2.30 -11.53
CA HIS A 152 -11.85 -3.16 -12.68
C HIS A 152 -10.70 -4.16 -12.73
N VAL A 153 -11.04 -5.44 -12.81
CA VAL A 153 -10.08 -6.54 -12.86
C VAL A 153 -10.27 -7.31 -14.16
N VAL A 154 -9.18 -7.49 -14.90
CA VAL A 154 -9.15 -8.36 -16.07
C VAL A 154 -8.06 -9.39 -15.90
N LYS A 155 -8.41 -10.67 -16.05
CA LYS A 155 -7.49 -11.78 -15.95
C LYS A 155 -7.32 -12.44 -17.30
N PHE A 156 -6.09 -12.74 -17.65
CA PHE A 156 -5.69 -13.36 -18.91
C PHE A 156 -4.96 -14.66 -18.64
N ASP A 157 -5.18 -15.65 -19.48
CA ASP A 157 -4.36 -16.85 -19.52
C ASP A 157 -2.94 -16.47 -19.99
N ALA A 158 -1.92 -16.85 -19.22
CA ALA A 158 -0.55 -16.38 -19.47
C ALA A 158 0.07 -16.97 -20.76
N GLN A 159 -0.48 -18.06 -21.29
CA GLN A 159 0.07 -18.75 -22.47
C GLN A 159 -0.64 -18.32 -23.75
N THR A 160 -1.96 -18.23 -23.69
CA THR A 160 -2.84 -17.97 -24.84
C THR A 160 -3.25 -16.52 -24.96
N HIS A 161 -3.08 -15.73 -23.89
CA HIS A 161 -3.61 -14.37 -23.74
C HIS A 161 -5.14 -14.27 -23.90
N GLY A 162 -5.86 -15.39 -23.75
CA GLY A 162 -7.32 -15.40 -23.70
C GLY A 162 -7.82 -14.77 -22.40
N VAL A 163 -8.92 -14.01 -22.48
CA VAL A 163 -9.57 -13.44 -21.28
C VAL A 163 -10.22 -14.56 -20.48
N LEU A 164 -9.79 -14.73 -19.23
CA LEU A 164 -10.34 -15.69 -18.27
C LEU A 164 -11.42 -15.05 -17.39
N GLN A 165 -11.24 -13.79 -17.01
CA GLN A 165 -12.14 -13.06 -16.12
C GLN A 165 -12.14 -11.57 -16.47
N ASN A 166 -13.28 -10.91 -16.29
CA ASN A 166 -13.45 -9.48 -16.53
C ASN A 166 -14.56 -8.95 -15.63
N ASP A 167 -14.16 -8.51 -14.43
CA ASP A 167 -15.10 -8.18 -13.35
C ASP A 167 -14.86 -6.76 -12.85
N MET A 168 -15.96 -6.13 -12.41
CA MET A 168 -15.91 -4.83 -11.74
C MET A 168 -16.50 -4.99 -10.35
N ASP A 169 -15.77 -4.51 -9.35
CA ASP A 169 -16.22 -4.46 -7.96
C ASP A 169 -15.89 -3.12 -7.31
N SER A 170 -16.26 -3.01 -6.03
CA SER A 170 -16.09 -1.82 -5.21
C SER A 170 -15.33 -2.20 -3.95
N LEU A 171 -14.35 -1.38 -3.55
CA LEU A 171 -13.58 -1.61 -2.32
C LEU A 171 -13.00 -0.32 -1.73
N PRO A 172 -12.77 -0.29 -0.39
CA PRO A 172 -12.05 0.81 0.22
C PRO A 172 -10.58 0.78 -0.24
N VAL A 173 -10.03 1.95 -0.57
CA VAL A 173 -8.65 2.10 -1.03
C VAL A 173 -7.99 3.28 -0.35
N GLY A 174 -6.75 3.06 0.09
CA GLY A 174 -5.85 4.12 0.51
C GLY A 174 -4.82 4.46 -0.54
N TRP A 175 -4.54 5.75 -0.70
CA TRP A 175 -3.69 6.30 -1.74
C TRP A 175 -2.44 6.92 -1.13
N TYR A 176 -1.30 6.47 -1.63
CA TYR A 176 0.01 6.89 -1.19
C TYR A 176 0.77 7.55 -2.34
N ILE A 177 1.56 8.56 -2.02
CA ILE A 177 2.48 9.21 -2.96
C ILE A 177 3.90 9.17 -2.45
N ARG A 178 4.85 9.28 -3.37
CA ARG A 178 6.26 9.60 -3.08
C ARG A 178 6.77 10.57 -4.14
N ARG A 179 7.43 11.63 -3.67
CA ARG A 179 8.04 12.66 -4.51
C ARG A 179 9.50 12.37 -4.78
#